data_AF-A0A834M013-F1
#
_entry.id   AF-A0A834M013-F1
#
_cell.length_a   1.000
_cell.length_b   1.000
_cell.length_c   1.000
_cell.angle_alpha   90.00
_cell.angle_beta   90.00
_cell.angle_gamma   90.00
#
_symmetry.space_group_name_H-M   'P 1'
#
loop_
_entity.id
_entity.type
_entity.pdbx_description
1 polymer ?
#
loop_
_entity_poly.entity_id
_entity_poly.type
_entity_poly.pdbx_seq_one_letter_code
_entity_poly.pdbx_strand_id
1 'polypeptide(L)'
;MENKLSMDSYYSWDHNASSESNRDEEEEKLCSHAMELAFSSLLPMVMKAAVELRVLDIIAKAGPGAQLSPSQIASQLPANTLVCNPDAAEMLDRMLRLLASHCILTCTAVDLPSDSPELVGDGRSYGLAPVAKYFVSNQDGVSLAPLLCLIQDKVFNDSWYDLKGAVLEGGIPFERVHGTHAFEYPGKDPRFNEVFNKAMINHTTMVLNKILHSSYKGFEQLQTLVDVGGGLGVTLDLITSKYPHIKGINFDLPHVIRHAPPYPGVEHVGGDMFESVPKGDAIFMKWILHDWSDDHCVKLLKNCHKALPDNGKIIVVEGILPAMPDSSSTTKVIFQLDLQMMTQHSGGKERTQQEFLALATGAGFSGIRLECSVCNMWVMEFYK
;
A
#
# COMPACT_ATOMS: atom_id res chain seq x y z
N MET A 1 -36.72 -9.72 80.04
CA MET A 1 -35.79 -8.64 79.64
C MET A 1 -34.48 -9.32 79.32
N GLU A 2 -34.19 -9.47 78.03
CA GLU A 2 -33.00 -10.08 77.36
C GLU A 2 -33.55 -10.56 76.00
N ASN A 3 -32.95 -10.37 74.82
CA ASN A 3 -31.67 -9.81 74.41
C ASN A 3 -31.88 -9.24 72.98
N LYS A 4 -31.21 -8.13 72.63
CA LYS A 4 -31.20 -7.54 71.28
C LYS A 4 -30.31 -8.38 70.34
N LEU A 5 -30.86 -8.86 69.22
CA LEU A 5 -30.09 -9.32 68.06
C LEU A 5 -29.97 -8.17 67.06
N SER A 6 -28.72 -7.81 66.75
CA SER A 6 -28.33 -6.93 65.65
C SER A 6 -28.48 -7.69 64.33
N MET A 7 -29.12 -7.06 63.36
CA MET A 7 -29.37 -7.59 62.02
C MET A 7 -28.84 -6.58 61.02
N ASP A 8 -27.52 -6.57 60.84
CA ASP A 8 -26.83 -5.83 59.77
C ASP A 8 -25.50 -6.53 59.48
N SER A 9 -25.46 -7.35 58.42
CA SER A 9 -24.22 -7.69 57.65
C SER A 9 -24.48 -8.82 56.65
N TYR A 10 -25.33 -8.62 55.63
CA TYR A 10 -25.42 -9.58 54.52
C TYR A 10 -25.82 -8.95 53.19
N TYR A 11 -25.25 -7.80 52.81
CA TYR A 11 -25.34 -7.29 51.43
C TYR A 11 -24.15 -6.36 51.14
N SER A 12 -22.97 -6.91 50.82
CA SER A 12 -21.87 -6.11 50.25
C SER A 12 -20.77 -6.91 49.52
N TRP A 13 -20.98 -8.19 49.17
CA TRP A 13 -19.89 -9.03 48.63
C TRP A 13 -19.99 -9.35 47.13
N ASP A 14 -21.11 -9.07 46.45
CA ASP A 14 -21.31 -9.50 45.05
C ASP A 14 -21.05 -8.42 43.99
N HIS A 15 -20.92 -7.14 44.37
CA HIS A 15 -20.65 -6.07 43.41
C HIS A 15 -19.16 -5.82 43.14
N ASN A 16 -18.25 -6.20 44.03
CA ASN A 16 -16.81 -6.04 43.81
C ASN A 16 -16.20 -7.17 42.97
N ALA A 17 -16.56 -8.44 43.22
CA ALA A 17 -15.97 -9.58 42.52
C ALA A 17 -16.26 -9.61 41.01
N SER A 18 -17.45 -9.17 40.59
CA SER A 18 -17.79 -9.04 39.16
C SER A 18 -17.07 -7.87 38.49
N SER A 19 -16.77 -6.81 39.24
CA SER A 19 -15.99 -5.66 38.74
C SER A 19 -14.49 -5.96 38.66
N GLU A 20 -13.96 -6.80 39.55
CA GLU A 20 -12.57 -7.28 39.54
C GLU A 20 -12.36 -8.32 38.43
N SER A 21 -13.25 -9.31 38.29
CA SER A 21 -13.20 -10.29 37.20
C SER A 21 -13.27 -9.63 35.80
N ASN A 22 -14.08 -8.59 35.64
CA ASN A 22 -14.14 -7.84 34.37
C ASN A 22 -12.87 -7.02 34.11
N ARG A 23 -12.18 -6.54 35.15
CA ARG A 23 -10.91 -5.82 35.02
C ARG A 23 -9.77 -6.76 34.65
N ASP A 24 -9.72 -7.94 35.26
CA ASP A 24 -8.70 -8.95 34.95
C ASP A 24 -8.84 -9.43 33.49
N GLU A 25 -10.07 -9.65 33.00
CA GLU A 25 -10.33 -9.99 31.59
C GLU A 25 -9.96 -8.85 30.62
N GLU A 26 -10.15 -7.58 31.03
CA GLU A 26 -9.75 -6.43 30.23
C GLU A 26 -8.22 -6.30 30.16
N GLU A 27 -7.54 -6.51 31.29
CA GLU A 27 -6.07 -6.51 31.37
C GLU A 27 -5.46 -7.64 30.51
N GLU A 28 -6.05 -8.84 30.52
CA GLU A 28 -5.58 -9.94 29.67
C GLU A 28 -5.74 -9.65 28.17
N LYS A 29 -6.84 -9.00 27.78
CA LYS A 29 -7.04 -8.54 26.39
C LYS A 29 -6.02 -7.47 25.99
N LEU A 30 -5.72 -6.53 26.89
CA LEU A 30 -4.70 -5.51 26.67
C LEU A 30 -3.30 -6.12 26.55
N CYS A 31 -2.97 -7.08 27.40
CA CYS A 31 -1.71 -7.83 27.34
C CYS A 31 -1.58 -8.58 26.01
N SER A 32 -2.64 -9.27 25.60
CA SER A 32 -2.69 -9.99 24.32
C SER A 32 -2.47 -9.05 23.12
N HIS A 33 -3.12 -7.89 23.12
CA HIS A 33 -2.93 -6.88 22.08
C HIS A 33 -1.52 -6.29 22.08
N ALA A 34 -0.93 -6.02 23.25
CA ALA A 34 0.45 -5.56 23.35
C ALA A 34 1.45 -6.59 22.81
N MET A 35 1.22 -7.88 23.06
CA MET A 35 2.02 -8.96 22.49
C MET A 35 1.86 -9.05 20.97
N GLU A 36 0.64 -8.91 20.45
CA GLU A 36 0.39 -8.85 19.00
C GLU A 36 1.20 -7.73 18.33
N LEU A 37 1.22 -6.54 18.93
CA LEU A 37 2.02 -5.41 18.44
C LEU A 37 3.52 -5.72 18.42
N ALA A 38 4.04 -6.40 19.44
CA ALA A 38 5.45 -6.82 19.49
C ALA A 38 5.83 -7.81 18.36
N PHE A 39 4.87 -8.60 17.87
CA PHE A 39 5.04 -9.54 16.75
C PHE A 39 4.53 -9.01 15.41
N SER A 40 4.16 -7.73 15.33
CA SER A 40 3.49 -7.13 14.15
C SER A 40 4.29 -7.23 12.84
N SER A 41 5.61 -7.41 12.90
CA SER A 41 6.46 -7.63 11.72
C SER A 41 6.28 -9.01 11.08
N LEU A 42 5.78 -10.00 11.82
CA LEU A 42 5.63 -11.37 11.31
C LEU A 42 4.59 -11.45 10.19
N LEU A 43 3.44 -10.78 10.34
CA LEU A 43 2.37 -10.80 9.36
C LEU A 43 2.82 -10.33 7.96
N PRO A 44 3.39 -9.11 7.77
CA PRO A 44 3.80 -8.65 6.45
C PRO A 44 4.94 -9.49 5.86
N MET A 45 5.84 -10.03 6.68
CA MET A 45 6.92 -10.89 6.20
C MET A 45 6.43 -12.27 5.76
N VAL A 46 5.50 -12.89 6.50
CA VAL A 46 4.85 -14.13 6.10
C VAL A 46 3.99 -13.93 4.85
N MET A 47 3.29 -12.78 4.75
CA MET A 47 2.56 -12.40 3.55
C MET A 47 3.48 -12.28 2.32
N LYS A 48 4.64 -11.63 2.47
CA LYS A 48 5.64 -11.51 1.40
C LYS A 48 6.10 -12.90 0.93
N ALA A 49 6.47 -13.78 1.87
CA ALA A 49 6.87 -15.14 1.56
C ALA A 49 5.76 -15.94 0.87
N ALA A 50 4.50 -15.80 1.31
CA ALA A 50 3.37 -16.46 0.67
C ALA A 50 3.12 -15.99 -0.77
N VAL A 51 3.34 -14.70 -1.06
CA VAL A 51 3.32 -14.14 -2.41
C VAL A 51 4.45 -14.70 -3.26
N GLU A 52 5.68 -14.72 -2.74
CA GLU A 52 6.86 -15.23 -3.46
C GLU A 52 6.76 -16.74 -3.75
N LEU A 53 6.19 -17.50 -2.82
CA LEU A 53 5.86 -18.92 -2.99
C LEU A 53 4.61 -19.15 -3.85
N ARG A 54 3.92 -18.07 -4.28
CA ARG A 54 2.71 -18.11 -5.09
C ARG A 54 1.56 -18.90 -4.45
N VAL A 55 1.52 -18.96 -3.12
CA VAL A 55 0.49 -19.68 -2.36
C VAL A 55 -0.91 -19.18 -2.72
N LEU A 56 -1.10 -17.86 -2.76
CA LEU A 56 -2.40 -17.26 -3.06
C LEU A 56 -2.85 -17.57 -4.50
N ASP A 57 -1.93 -17.56 -5.46
CA ASP A 57 -2.20 -17.92 -6.85
C ASP A 57 -2.57 -19.41 -6.99
N ILE A 58 -1.89 -20.29 -6.25
CA ILE A 58 -2.16 -21.74 -6.25
C ILE A 58 -3.60 -22.00 -5.80
N ILE A 59 -4.02 -21.37 -4.69
CA ILE A 59 -5.40 -21.50 -4.19
C ILE A 59 -6.38 -20.87 -5.19
N ALA A 60 -6.07 -19.68 -5.73
CA ALA A 60 -6.92 -19.02 -6.73
C ALA A 60 -7.17 -19.90 -7.97
N LYS A 61 -6.12 -20.56 -8.46
CA LYS A 61 -6.15 -21.43 -9.64
C LYS A 61 -7.00 -22.68 -9.42
N ALA A 62 -7.12 -23.16 -8.18
CA ALA A 62 -8.02 -24.28 -7.84
C ALA A 62 -9.51 -23.91 -7.96
N GLY A 63 -9.83 -22.62 -8.02
CA GLY A 63 -11.17 -22.11 -8.33
C GLY A 63 -11.86 -21.40 -7.14
N PRO A 64 -12.96 -20.68 -7.40
CA PRO A 64 -13.72 -19.97 -6.37
C PRO A 64 -14.22 -20.94 -5.28
N GLY A 65 -13.92 -20.63 -4.02
CA GLY A 65 -14.32 -21.45 -2.87
C GLY A 65 -13.47 -22.71 -2.65
N ALA A 66 -12.40 -22.91 -3.43
CA ALA A 66 -11.48 -24.03 -3.24
C ALA A 66 -10.85 -24.01 -1.83
N GLN A 67 -10.67 -25.21 -1.28
CA GLN A 67 -10.01 -25.45 -0.01
C GLN A 67 -8.88 -26.45 -0.28
N LEU A 68 -7.64 -26.04 -0.06
CA LEU A 68 -6.46 -26.86 -0.30
C LEU A 68 -5.73 -27.13 1.01
N SER A 69 -5.30 -28.37 1.21
CA SER A 69 -4.45 -28.71 2.34
C SER A 69 -3.00 -28.21 2.14
N PRO A 70 -2.20 -28.10 3.21
CA PRO A 70 -0.80 -27.70 3.10
C PRO A 70 0.02 -28.63 2.19
N SER A 71 -0.25 -29.93 2.20
CA SER A 71 0.41 -30.91 1.32
C SER A 71 0.07 -30.69 -0.16
N GLN A 72 -1.20 -30.38 -0.45
CA GLN A 72 -1.66 -30.05 -1.80
C GLN A 72 -1.02 -28.76 -2.32
N ILE A 73 -0.86 -27.74 -1.48
CA ILE A 73 -0.17 -26.50 -1.85
C ILE A 73 1.33 -26.78 -2.07
N ALA A 74 1.97 -27.52 -1.16
CA ALA A 74 3.39 -27.86 -1.24
C ALA A 74 3.73 -28.63 -2.53
N SER A 75 2.85 -29.53 -2.97
CA SER A 75 3.03 -30.31 -4.21
C SER A 75 3.01 -29.47 -5.50
N GLN A 76 2.49 -28.24 -5.42
CA GLN A 76 2.42 -27.31 -6.55
C GLN A 76 3.53 -26.25 -6.54
N LEU A 77 4.37 -26.22 -5.49
CA LEU A 77 5.60 -25.43 -5.47
C LEU A 77 6.61 -25.99 -6.50
N PRO A 78 7.70 -25.26 -6.83
CA PRO A 78 8.70 -25.73 -7.80
C PRO A 78 9.13 -27.18 -7.52
N ALA A 79 9.30 -27.99 -8.57
CA ALA A 79 9.35 -29.47 -8.48
C ALA A 79 10.44 -30.03 -7.55
N ASN A 80 11.47 -29.27 -7.24
CA ASN A 80 12.53 -29.64 -6.29
C ASN A 80 12.20 -29.34 -4.81
N THR A 81 11.13 -28.59 -4.52
CA THR A 81 10.81 -28.13 -3.16
C THR A 81 10.61 -29.29 -2.19
N LEU A 82 9.73 -30.24 -2.52
CA LEU A 82 9.44 -31.40 -1.66
C LEU A 82 10.63 -32.37 -1.55
N VAL A 83 11.52 -32.38 -2.54
CA VAL A 83 12.75 -33.18 -2.51
C VAL A 83 13.80 -32.53 -1.60
N CYS A 84 13.89 -31.20 -1.62
CA CYS A 84 14.85 -30.44 -0.83
C CYS A 84 14.38 -30.15 0.61
N ASN A 85 13.06 -30.16 0.85
CA ASN A 85 12.46 -29.85 2.14
C ASN A 85 11.24 -30.75 2.41
N PRO A 86 11.42 -31.89 3.10
CA PRO A 86 10.31 -32.78 3.46
C PRO A 86 9.30 -32.10 4.40
N ASP A 87 9.73 -31.08 5.15
CA ASP A 87 8.91 -30.39 6.15
C ASP A 87 8.12 -29.21 5.54
N ALA A 88 8.18 -29.00 4.22
CA ALA A 88 7.57 -27.85 3.55
C ALA A 88 6.06 -27.73 3.81
N ALA A 89 5.33 -28.85 3.85
CA ALA A 89 3.90 -28.85 4.14
C ALA A 89 3.60 -28.38 5.57
N GLU A 90 4.40 -28.80 6.56
CA GLU A 90 4.25 -28.37 7.95
C GLU A 90 4.58 -26.87 8.10
N MET A 91 5.64 -26.40 7.45
CA MET A 91 5.99 -24.98 7.44
C MET A 91 4.89 -24.12 6.81
N LEU A 92 4.32 -24.58 5.69
CA LEU A 92 3.19 -23.92 5.06
C LEU A 92 1.98 -23.88 5.99
N ASP A 93 1.59 -24.99 6.63
CA ASP A 93 0.47 -25.00 7.58
C ASP A 93 0.60 -23.89 8.63
N ARG A 94 1.78 -23.74 9.22
CA ARG A 94 2.06 -22.70 10.23
C ARG A 94 1.91 -21.29 9.67
N MET A 95 2.41 -21.04 8.45
CA MET A 95 2.23 -19.75 7.75
C MET A 95 0.75 -19.48 7.45
N LEU A 96 0.05 -20.46 6.87
CA LEU A 96 -1.35 -20.35 6.45
C LEU A 96 -2.27 -20.11 7.65
N ARG A 97 -1.97 -20.69 8.82
CA ARG A 97 -2.69 -20.43 10.08
C ARG A 97 -2.60 -18.97 10.52
N LEU A 98 -1.42 -18.35 10.40
CA LEU A 98 -1.24 -16.91 10.70
C LEU A 98 -2.03 -16.04 9.69
N LEU A 99 -2.01 -16.40 8.40
CA LEU A 99 -2.77 -15.67 7.39
C LEU A 99 -4.29 -15.82 7.60
N ALA A 100 -4.74 -17.00 8.01
CA ALA A 100 -6.13 -17.25 8.33
C ALA A 100 -6.59 -16.46 9.58
N SER A 101 -5.74 -16.32 10.61
CA SER A 101 -6.08 -15.54 11.80
C SER A 101 -6.27 -14.04 11.52
N HIS A 102 -5.75 -13.55 10.39
CA HIS A 102 -5.89 -12.16 9.92
C HIS A 102 -6.93 -12.03 8.80
N CYS A 103 -7.79 -13.04 8.61
CA CYS A 103 -8.85 -13.05 7.59
C CYS A 103 -8.31 -12.87 6.16
N ILE A 104 -7.06 -13.26 5.89
CA ILE A 104 -6.47 -13.30 4.55
C ILE A 104 -6.82 -14.62 3.87
N LEU A 105 -6.83 -15.70 4.66
CA LEU A 105 -7.33 -17.01 4.26
C LEU A 105 -8.52 -17.41 5.11
N THR A 106 -9.33 -18.31 4.58
CA THR A 106 -10.28 -19.13 5.33
C THR A 106 -9.58 -20.42 5.75
N CYS A 107 -9.96 -20.99 6.88
CA CYS A 107 -9.44 -22.26 7.36
C CYS A 107 -10.61 -23.16 7.75
N THR A 108 -10.63 -24.39 7.23
CA THR A 108 -11.57 -25.44 7.65
C THR A 108 -10.80 -26.59 8.28
N ALA A 109 -11.28 -27.09 9.41
CA ALA A 109 -10.77 -28.31 10.00
C ALA A 109 -11.52 -29.52 9.40
N VAL A 110 -10.78 -30.56 9.04
CA VAL A 110 -11.37 -31.85 8.66
C VAL A 110 -11.47 -32.69 9.93
N ASP A 111 -12.69 -33.11 10.29
CA ASP A 111 -12.90 -34.08 11.36
C ASP A 111 -12.32 -35.43 10.90
N LEU A 112 -11.07 -35.70 11.25
CA LEU A 112 -10.46 -37.00 11.02
C LEU A 112 -11.00 -38.00 12.05
N PRO A 113 -11.46 -39.20 11.63
CA PRO A 113 -11.78 -40.28 12.54
C PRO A 113 -10.55 -40.60 13.40
N SER A 114 -10.77 -40.74 14.71
CA SER A 114 -9.77 -40.86 15.78
C SER A 114 -8.77 -42.03 15.66
N ASP A 115 -8.92 -42.90 14.66
CA ASP A 115 -8.15 -44.14 14.51
C ASP A 115 -7.19 -44.15 13.29
N SER A 116 -6.85 -43.00 12.72
CA SER A 116 -5.88 -42.91 11.62
C SER A 116 -4.55 -42.26 12.05
N PRO A 117 -3.46 -43.02 12.26
CA PRO A 117 -2.20 -42.49 12.78
C PRO A 117 -1.33 -41.72 11.79
N GLU A 118 -1.76 -41.52 10.53
CA GLU A 118 -0.83 -41.21 9.43
C GLU A 118 -0.89 -39.81 8.82
N LEU A 119 -1.70 -38.87 9.32
CA LEU A 119 -1.72 -37.50 8.77
C LEU A 119 -1.74 -36.43 9.86
N VAL A 120 -0.68 -36.37 10.66
CA VAL A 120 -0.33 -35.18 11.46
C VAL A 120 0.13 -34.09 10.48
N GLY A 121 -0.80 -33.45 9.77
CA GLY A 121 -0.48 -32.40 8.79
C GLY A 121 -1.62 -32.01 7.84
N ASP A 122 -2.60 -32.89 7.59
CA ASP A 122 -3.70 -32.66 6.64
C ASP A 122 -5.07 -32.44 7.30
N GLY A 123 -5.10 -32.17 8.61
CA GLY A 123 -6.34 -31.87 9.34
C GLY A 123 -6.93 -30.47 9.06
N ARG A 124 -6.26 -29.64 8.27
CA ARG A 124 -6.70 -28.29 7.90
C ARG A 124 -6.61 -28.07 6.40
N SER A 125 -7.59 -27.37 5.87
CA SER A 125 -7.59 -26.87 4.49
C SER A 125 -7.81 -25.37 4.47
N TYR A 126 -7.25 -24.71 3.46
CA TYR A 126 -7.22 -23.27 3.34
C TYR A 126 -7.78 -22.80 2.00
N GLY A 127 -8.60 -21.75 2.05
CA GLY A 127 -9.17 -21.08 0.88
C GLY A 127 -8.95 -19.58 0.95
N LEU A 128 -9.14 -18.85 -0.15
CA LEU A 128 -8.98 -17.40 -0.16
C LEU A 128 -10.13 -16.70 0.58
N ALA A 129 -9.80 -15.81 1.51
CA ALA A 129 -10.78 -14.89 2.09
C ALA A 129 -10.97 -13.65 1.19
N PRO A 130 -12.02 -12.84 1.40
CA PRO A 130 -12.35 -11.73 0.50
C PRO A 130 -11.23 -10.70 0.27
N VAL A 131 -10.35 -10.47 1.25
CA VAL A 131 -9.22 -9.52 1.11
C VAL A 131 -8.11 -10.05 0.20
N ALA A 132 -7.92 -11.37 0.14
CA ALA A 132 -6.86 -11.98 -0.68
C ALA A 132 -7.04 -11.73 -2.18
N LYS A 133 -8.26 -11.38 -2.63
CA LYS A 133 -8.49 -10.96 -4.03
C LYS A 133 -7.64 -9.77 -4.46
N TYR A 134 -7.18 -8.94 -3.51
CA TYR A 134 -6.29 -7.81 -3.80
C TYR A 134 -4.82 -8.21 -3.88
N PHE A 135 -4.45 -9.43 -3.49
CA PHE A 135 -3.08 -9.96 -3.54
C PHE A 135 -2.91 -11.07 -4.59
N VAL A 136 -3.98 -11.44 -5.28
CA VAL A 136 -3.97 -12.29 -6.48
C VAL A 136 -4.17 -11.39 -7.70
N SER A 137 -3.50 -11.72 -8.80
CA SER A 137 -3.63 -10.95 -10.05
C SER A 137 -5.09 -10.89 -10.52
N ASN A 138 -5.60 -9.69 -10.76
CA ASN A 138 -6.95 -9.48 -11.28
C ASN A 138 -7.01 -9.74 -12.80
N GLN A 139 -8.14 -9.42 -13.43
CA GLN A 139 -8.34 -9.57 -14.88
C GLN A 139 -7.35 -8.75 -15.74
N ASP A 140 -6.80 -7.67 -15.19
CA ASP A 140 -5.80 -6.81 -15.85
C ASP A 140 -4.37 -7.28 -15.55
N GLY A 141 -4.21 -8.42 -14.87
CA GLY A 141 -2.91 -8.98 -14.50
C GLY A 141 -2.20 -8.25 -13.36
N VAL A 142 -2.90 -7.43 -12.57
CA VAL A 142 -2.31 -6.62 -11.49
C VAL A 142 -2.89 -6.93 -10.10
N SER A 143 -2.12 -6.66 -9.05
CA SER A 143 -2.52 -6.80 -7.65
C SER A 143 -1.70 -5.90 -6.71
N LEU A 144 -2.01 -5.88 -5.42
CA LEU A 144 -1.20 -5.24 -4.37
C LEU A 144 0.03 -6.06 -3.97
N ALA A 145 0.18 -7.29 -4.49
CA ALA A 145 1.28 -8.16 -4.10
C ALA A 145 2.67 -7.56 -4.43
N PRO A 146 2.89 -6.94 -5.61
CA PRO A 146 4.15 -6.24 -5.87
C PRO A 146 4.41 -5.05 -4.94
N LEU A 147 3.37 -4.30 -4.54
CA LEU A 147 3.51 -3.22 -3.56
C LEU A 147 3.94 -3.77 -2.19
N LEU A 148 3.32 -4.86 -1.73
CA LEU A 148 3.75 -5.57 -0.52
C LEU A 148 5.23 -5.99 -0.62
N CYS A 149 5.64 -6.57 -1.74
CA CYS A 149 7.03 -6.99 -1.95
C CYS A 149 8.01 -5.81 -1.94
N LEU A 150 7.63 -4.64 -2.46
CA LEU A 150 8.44 -3.43 -2.44
C LEU A 150 8.61 -2.89 -1.01
N ILE A 151 7.52 -2.68 -0.28
CA ILE A 151 7.60 -2.14 1.09
C ILE A 151 8.41 -3.08 1.98
N GLN A 152 8.27 -4.39 1.78
CA GLN A 152 8.97 -5.42 2.57
C GLN A 152 10.29 -5.85 1.92
N ASP A 153 10.76 -5.15 0.88
CA ASP A 153 12.07 -5.41 0.28
C ASP A 153 13.16 -5.07 1.29
N LYS A 154 14.26 -5.82 1.27
CA LYS A 154 15.37 -5.58 2.20
C LYS A 154 15.88 -4.13 2.09
N VAL A 155 15.91 -3.58 0.88
CA VAL A 155 16.40 -2.22 0.62
C VAL A 155 15.59 -1.17 1.40
N PHE A 156 14.25 -1.24 1.37
CA PHE A 156 13.39 -0.34 2.15
C PHE A 156 13.35 -0.69 3.63
N ASN A 157 13.37 -1.99 3.96
CA ASN A 157 13.39 -2.44 5.35
C ASN A 157 14.64 -1.95 6.10
N ASP A 158 15.79 -1.89 5.43
CA ASP A 158 17.05 -1.49 6.05
C ASP A 158 17.00 -0.05 6.60
N SER A 159 16.23 0.85 5.97
CA SER A 159 16.02 2.23 6.42
C SER A 159 15.42 2.31 7.82
N TRP A 160 14.55 1.37 8.21
CA TRP A 160 13.88 1.41 9.51
C TRP A 160 14.83 1.16 10.69
N TYR A 161 15.95 0.47 10.47
CA TYR A 161 16.95 0.25 11.52
C TYR A 161 17.67 1.53 11.94
N ASP A 162 17.71 2.55 11.07
CA ASP A 162 18.36 3.84 11.36
C ASP A 162 17.36 4.98 11.61
N LEU A 163 16.06 4.68 11.71
CA LEU A 163 15.04 5.68 12.06
C LEU A 163 15.38 6.41 13.37
N LYS A 164 15.85 5.68 14.39
CA LYS A 164 16.30 6.26 15.66
C LYS A 164 17.46 7.25 15.44
N GLY A 165 18.43 6.89 14.61
CA GLY A 165 19.58 7.73 14.29
C GLY A 165 19.14 9.03 13.60
N ALA A 166 18.27 8.93 12.60
CA ALA A 166 17.70 10.07 11.90
C ALA A 166 16.92 11.03 12.83
N VAL A 167 16.15 10.50 13.79
CA VAL A 167 15.43 11.33 14.76
C VAL A 167 16.38 12.10 15.68
N LEU A 168 17.50 11.50 16.07
CA LEU A 168 18.46 12.11 17.01
C LEU A 168 19.44 13.06 16.32
N GLU A 169 19.89 12.71 15.12
CA GLU A 169 21.02 13.35 14.44
C GLU A 169 20.62 14.10 13.17
N GLY A 170 19.37 13.93 12.72
CA GLY A 170 18.90 14.39 11.43
C GLY A 170 19.37 13.50 10.27
N GLY A 171 18.94 13.89 9.07
CA GLY A 171 19.14 13.13 7.84
C GLY A 171 17.98 12.16 7.55
N ILE A 172 18.03 11.54 6.38
CA ILE A 172 16.97 10.64 5.90
C ILE A 172 17.42 9.19 6.12
N PRO A 173 16.63 8.33 6.79
CA PRO A 173 17.06 6.97 7.10
C PRO A 173 17.57 6.18 5.89
N PHE A 174 16.88 6.26 4.74
CA PHE A 174 17.34 5.60 3.50
C PHE A 174 18.72 6.10 3.05
N GLU A 175 18.94 7.42 3.02
CA GLU A 175 20.22 8.00 2.60
C GLU A 175 21.34 7.67 3.58
N ARG A 176 21.05 7.64 4.89
CA ARG A 176 22.03 7.29 5.93
C ARG A 176 22.49 5.84 5.82
N VAL A 177 21.59 4.95 5.40
CA VAL A 177 21.87 3.51 5.21
C VAL A 177 22.54 3.23 3.86
N HIS A 178 22.04 3.82 2.77
CA HIS A 178 22.45 3.47 1.40
C HIS A 178 23.41 4.47 0.75
N GLY A 179 23.64 5.63 1.37
CA GLY A 179 24.57 6.67 0.91
C GLY A 179 24.15 7.37 -0.38
N THR A 180 22.87 7.32 -0.75
CA THR A 180 22.34 7.89 -2.00
C THR A 180 20.85 8.17 -1.87
N HIS A 181 20.33 9.08 -2.71
CA HIS A 181 18.90 9.38 -2.75
C HIS A 181 18.07 8.18 -3.23
N ALA A 182 16.85 8.01 -2.71
CA ALA A 182 15.99 6.87 -3.04
C ALA A 182 15.70 6.72 -4.53
N PHE A 183 15.49 7.81 -5.26
CA PHE A 183 15.29 7.77 -6.72
C PHE A 183 16.55 7.43 -7.53
N GLU A 184 17.75 7.61 -6.96
CA GLU A 184 19.00 7.23 -7.64
C GLU A 184 19.35 5.76 -7.41
N TYR A 185 18.87 5.16 -6.32
CA TYR A 185 19.20 3.80 -5.93
C TYR A 185 18.77 2.72 -6.95
N PRO A 186 17.58 2.78 -7.58
CA PRO A 186 17.21 1.86 -8.65
C PRO A 186 18.21 1.83 -9.81
N GLY A 187 18.90 2.93 -10.10
CA GLY A 187 19.98 2.96 -11.09
C GLY A 187 21.21 2.11 -10.72
N LYS A 188 21.36 1.75 -9.44
CA LYS A 188 22.49 0.99 -8.87
C LYS A 188 22.16 -0.49 -8.62
N ASP A 189 20.91 -0.82 -8.30
CA ASP A 189 20.42 -2.19 -8.10
C ASP A 189 19.32 -2.53 -9.11
N PRO A 190 19.65 -3.22 -10.23
CA PRO A 190 18.66 -3.63 -11.24
C PRO A 190 17.53 -4.51 -10.69
N ARG A 191 17.80 -5.34 -9.67
CA ARG A 191 16.80 -6.19 -9.03
C ARG A 191 15.82 -5.34 -8.23
N PHE A 192 16.31 -4.36 -7.47
CA PHE A 192 15.44 -3.42 -6.76
C PHE A 192 14.64 -2.55 -7.73
N ASN A 193 15.25 -2.10 -8.83
CA ASN A 193 14.56 -1.35 -9.88
C ASN A 193 13.39 -2.14 -10.48
N GLU A 194 13.54 -3.44 -10.70
CA GLU A 194 12.44 -4.30 -11.16
C GLU A 194 11.31 -4.35 -10.11
N VAL A 195 11.65 -4.56 -8.83
CA VAL A 195 10.67 -4.59 -7.73
C VAL A 195 9.91 -3.25 -7.64
N PHE A 196 10.63 -2.14 -7.68
CA PHE A 196 10.07 -0.78 -7.63
C PHE A 196 9.11 -0.53 -8.80
N ASN A 197 9.58 -0.74 -10.04
CA ASN A 197 8.76 -0.48 -11.23
C ASN A 197 7.52 -1.39 -11.25
N LYS A 198 7.66 -2.67 -10.91
CA LYS A 198 6.52 -3.60 -10.86
C LYS A 198 5.47 -3.16 -9.85
N ALA A 199 5.87 -2.69 -8.67
CA ALA A 199 4.98 -2.13 -7.67
C ALA A 199 4.25 -0.88 -8.17
N MET A 200 4.98 0.08 -8.76
CA MET A 200 4.39 1.31 -9.29
C MET A 200 3.39 1.04 -10.40
N ILE A 201 3.75 0.18 -11.37
CA ILE A 201 2.83 -0.23 -12.45
C ILE A 201 1.55 -0.83 -11.87
N ASN A 202 1.68 -1.81 -10.98
CA ASN A 202 0.52 -2.53 -10.44
C ASN A 202 -0.43 -1.60 -9.66
N HIS A 203 0.12 -0.80 -8.75
CA HIS A 203 -0.68 0.12 -7.96
C HIS A 203 -1.33 1.20 -8.84
N THR A 204 -0.58 1.79 -9.78
CA THR A 204 -1.10 2.78 -10.72
C THR A 204 -2.22 2.22 -11.57
N THR A 205 -2.06 1.03 -12.17
CA THR A 205 -3.12 0.39 -12.96
C THR A 205 -4.38 0.17 -12.12
N MET A 206 -4.27 -0.33 -10.88
CA MET A 206 -5.42 -0.54 -10.01
C MET A 206 -6.17 0.75 -9.67
N VAL A 207 -5.44 1.80 -9.28
CA VAL A 207 -6.02 3.10 -8.94
C VAL A 207 -6.65 3.73 -10.18
N LEU A 208 -5.92 3.78 -11.29
CA LEU A 208 -6.38 4.47 -12.49
C LEU A 208 -7.54 3.76 -13.17
N ASN A 209 -7.58 2.42 -13.19
CA ASN A 209 -8.77 1.71 -13.66
C ASN A 209 -10.01 2.09 -12.85
N LYS A 210 -9.88 2.28 -11.52
CA LYS A 210 -11.00 2.77 -10.70
C LYS A 210 -11.36 4.22 -10.99
N ILE A 211 -10.36 5.11 -11.17
CA ILE A 211 -10.62 6.52 -11.55
C ILE A 211 -11.38 6.56 -12.88
N LEU A 212 -10.89 5.85 -13.90
CA LEU A 212 -11.47 5.83 -15.23
C LEU A 212 -12.89 5.27 -15.20
N HIS A 213 -13.20 4.26 -14.38
CA HIS A 213 -14.56 3.70 -14.27
C HIS A 213 -15.43 4.40 -13.22
N SER A 214 -14.93 5.44 -12.56
CA SER A 214 -15.70 6.25 -11.61
C SER A 214 -16.51 7.35 -12.31
N SER A 215 -17.18 8.19 -11.53
CA SER A 215 -17.84 9.39 -12.02
C SER A 215 -16.88 10.54 -12.36
N TYR A 216 -15.57 10.35 -12.26
CA TYR A 216 -14.59 11.39 -12.59
C TYR A 216 -14.55 11.66 -14.10
N LYS A 217 -14.87 12.90 -14.48
CA LYS A 217 -14.97 13.34 -15.88
C LYS A 217 -13.86 14.30 -16.31
N GLY A 218 -12.86 14.52 -15.46
CA GLY A 218 -11.86 15.56 -15.69
C GLY A 218 -11.02 15.39 -16.95
N PHE A 219 -11.02 14.20 -17.57
CA PHE A 219 -10.32 13.90 -18.81
C PHE A 219 -11.13 14.18 -20.09
N GLU A 220 -12.48 14.21 -20.04
CA GLU A 220 -13.34 14.12 -21.24
C GLU A 220 -13.05 15.21 -22.30
N GLN A 221 -12.68 16.42 -21.87
CA GLN A 221 -12.51 17.59 -22.76
C GLN A 221 -11.05 17.92 -23.10
N LEU A 222 -10.09 17.16 -22.58
CA LEU A 222 -8.66 17.43 -22.80
C LEU A 222 -8.25 17.05 -24.23
N GLN A 223 -7.30 17.80 -24.81
CA GLN A 223 -6.65 17.44 -26.08
C GLN A 223 -5.21 16.96 -25.84
N THR A 224 -4.50 17.60 -24.91
CA THR A 224 -3.13 17.24 -24.51
C THR A 224 -3.03 17.08 -23.00
N LEU A 225 -2.60 15.90 -22.55
CA LEU A 225 -2.38 15.59 -21.13
C LEU A 225 -0.90 15.27 -20.90
N VAL A 226 -0.26 15.98 -19.98
CA VAL A 226 1.12 15.70 -19.56
C VAL A 226 1.09 14.91 -18.26
N ASP A 227 1.75 13.77 -18.18
CA ASP A 227 1.95 13.04 -16.92
C ASP A 227 3.37 13.31 -16.42
N VAL A 228 3.49 14.04 -15.31
CA VAL A 228 4.78 14.43 -14.72
C VAL A 228 5.18 13.40 -13.67
N GLY A 229 6.37 12.83 -13.83
CA GLY A 229 6.80 11.65 -13.09
C GLY A 229 6.00 10.40 -13.47
N GLY A 230 5.60 10.31 -14.75
CA GLY A 230 4.74 9.22 -15.24
C GLY A 230 5.45 7.86 -15.36
N GLY A 231 6.73 7.78 -15.01
CA GLY A 231 7.52 6.57 -15.00
C GLY A 231 7.58 5.94 -16.39
N LEU A 232 7.21 4.67 -16.46
CA LEU A 232 7.16 3.92 -17.72
C LEU A 232 5.93 4.25 -18.57
N GLY A 233 5.05 5.18 -18.17
CA GLY A 233 3.96 5.71 -19.01
C GLY A 233 2.63 4.96 -18.93
N VAL A 234 2.49 4.02 -17.99
CA VAL A 234 1.26 3.19 -17.82
C VAL A 234 0.02 4.03 -17.54
N THR A 235 0.15 5.15 -16.84
CA THR A 235 -0.96 6.09 -16.62
C THR A 235 -1.55 6.57 -17.95
N LEU A 236 -0.68 7.07 -18.83
CA LEU A 236 -1.12 7.62 -20.11
C LEU A 236 -1.59 6.54 -21.06
N ASP A 237 -0.98 5.35 -21.06
CA ASP A 237 -1.49 4.20 -21.82
C ASP A 237 -2.96 3.91 -21.49
N LEU A 238 -3.32 3.85 -20.21
CA LEU A 238 -4.69 3.60 -19.77
C LEU A 238 -5.64 4.76 -20.12
N ILE A 239 -5.19 6.02 -19.96
CA ILE A 239 -6.01 7.20 -20.27
C ILE A 239 -6.25 7.31 -21.79
N THR A 240 -5.21 7.23 -22.63
CA THR A 240 -5.34 7.36 -24.08
C THR A 240 -6.06 6.16 -24.70
N SER A 241 -5.94 4.96 -24.11
CA SER A 241 -6.75 3.80 -24.51
C SER A 241 -8.26 4.04 -24.31
N LYS A 242 -8.64 4.73 -23.22
CA LYS A 242 -10.04 5.09 -22.96
C LYS A 242 -10.50 6.33 -23.72
N TYR A 243 -9.61 7.30 -23.92
CA TYR A 243 -9.87 8.58 -24.56
C TYR A 243 -8.90 8.79 -25.74
N PRO A 244 -9.13 8.13 -26.90
CA PRO A 244 -8.17 8.11 -28.00
C PRO A 244 -7.93 9.48 -28.67
N HIS A 245 -8.75 10.48 -28.37
CA HIS A 245 -8.56 11.85 -28.83
C HIS A 245 -7.49 12.62 -28.03
N ILE A 246 -7.14 12.14 -26.82
CA ILE A 246 -6.11 12.76 -25.98
C ILE A 246 -4.73 12.36 -26.51
N LYS A 247 -3.87 13.36 -26.67
CA LYS A 247 -2.43 13.18 -26.86
C LYS A 247 -1.74 13.20 -25.49
N GLY A 248 -1.13 12.09 -25.11
CA GLY A 248 -0.36 11.96 -23.88
C GLY A 248 1.10 12.39 -24.06
N ILE A 249 1.65 13.11 -23.08
CA ILE A 249 3.09 13.35 -22.95
C ILE A 249 3.55 12.76 -21.63
N ASN A 250 4.22 11.60 -21.66
CA ASN A 250 4.84 11.00 -20.48
C ASN A 250 6.15 11.72 -20.21
N PHE A 251 6.27 12.39 -19.08
CA PHE A 251 7.44 13.18 -18.71
C PHE A 251 8.10 12.63 -17.45
N ASP A 252 9.35 12.21 -17.56
CA ASP A 252 10.13 11.67 -16.44
C ASP A 252 11.64 11.93 -16.68
N LEU A 253 12.49 11.47 -15.76
CA LEU A 253 13.94 11.54 -15.92
C LEU A 253 14.40 10.80 -17.19
N PRO A 254 15.43 11.29 -17.90
CA PRO A 254 15.88 10.70 -19.16
C PRO A 254 16.22 9.21 -19.08
N HIS A 255 16.76 8.75 -17.95
CA HIS A 255 17.13 7.34 -17.76
C HIS A 255 15.90 6.43 -17.58
N VAL A 256 14.80 6.94 -17.01
CA VAL A 256 13.53 6.20 -16.87
C VAL A 256 12.84 6.09 -18.22
N ILE A 257 12.70 7.22 -18.92
CA ILE A 257 12.04 7.30 -20.24
C ILE A 257 12.71 6.38 -21.27
N ARG A 258 14.03 6.18 -21.20
CA ARG A 258 14.76 5.25 -22.07
C ARG A 258 14.22 3.81 -22.03
N HIS A 259 13.59 3.41 -20.92
CA HIS A 259 13.03 2.08 -20.71
C HIS A 259 11.51 2.03 -20.87
N ALA A 260 10.86 3.17 -21.16
CA ALA A 260 9.42 3.23 -21.38
C ALA A 260 9.05 2.52 -22.70
N PRO A 261 8.11 1.57 -22.69
CA PRO A 261 7.61 0.95 -23.91
C PRO A 261 6.74 1.95 -24.70
N PRO A 262 6.71 1.87 -26.04
CA PRO A 262 5.89 2.78 -26.84
C PRO A 262 4.40 2.47 -26.65
N TYR A 263 3.58 3.52 -26.45
CA TYR A 263 2.13 3.42 -26.36
C TYR A 263 1.43 4.28 -27.43
N PRO A 264 0.33 3.80 -28.05
CA PRO A 264 -0.46 4.61 -28.97
C PRO A 264 -0.95 5.91 -28.34
N GLY A 265 -0.69 7.03 -29.03
CA GLY A 265 -1.10 8.36 -28.58
C GLY A 265 -0.25 8.94 -27.45
N VAL A 266 0.87 8.30 -27.06
CA VAL A 266 1.77 8.77 -26.01
C VAL A 266 3.14 9.11 -26.59
N GLU A 267 3.62 10.33 -26.31
CA GLU A 267 4.99 10.76 -26.54
C GLU A 267 5.78 10.67 -25.23
N HIS A 268 6.99 10.12 -25.26
CA HIS A 268 7.87 10.07 -24.09
C HIS A 268 8.93 11.16 -24.15
N VAL A 269 9.01 11.99 -23.10
CA VAL A 269 9.90 13.15 -23.02
C VAL A 269 10.74 13.06 -21.75
N GLY A 270 12.06 13.04 -21.91
CA GLY A 270 13.00 13.07 -20.79
C GLY A 270 13.31 14.50 -20.34
N GLY A 271 13.35 14.77 -19.04
CA GLY A 271 13.80 16.05 -18.50
C GLY A 271 13.78 16.11 -16.97
N ASP A 272 13.92 17.33 -16.43
CA ASP A 272 13.81 17.60 -14.99
C ASP A 272 12.62 18.55 -14.73
N MET A 273 11.64 18.06 -13.97
CA MET A 273 10.42 18.79 -13.61
C MET A 273 10.67 20.05 -12.76
N PHE A 274 11.81 20.12 -12.08
CA PHE A 274 12.23 21.30 -11.35
C PHE A 274 12.85 22.38 -12.24
N GLU A 275 13.25 22.04 -13.47
CA GLU A 275 13.66 23.01 -14.48
C GLU A 275 12.48 23.47 -15.33
N SER A 276 11.76 22.53 -15.95
CA SER A 276 10.59 22.82 -16.77
C SER A 276 9.70 21.59 -16.96
N VAL A 277 8.43 21.82 -17.32
CA VAL A 277 7.44 20.78 -17.61
C VAL A 277 6.89 21.02 -19.02
N PRO A 278 6.65 19.98 -19.84
CA PRO A 278 6.01 20.13 -21.15
C PRO A 278 4.65 20.83 -21.07
N LYS A 279 4.27 21.54 -22.13
CA LYS A 279 2.97 22.23 -22.20
C LYS A 279 1.84 21.24 -22.51
N GLY A 280 0.69 21.45 -21.90
CA GLY A 280 -0.54 20.69 -22.15
C GLY A 280 -1.77 21.39 -21.58
N ASP A 281 -2.96 20.86 -21.89
CA ASP A 281 -4.22 21.41 -21.38
C ASP A 281 -4.41 21.08 -19.90
N ALA A 282 -3.90 19.92 -19.49
CA ALA A 282 -3.80 19.52 -18.10
C ALA A 282 -2.49 18.79 -17.81
N ILE A 283 -2.10 18.81 -16.54
CA ILE A 283 -0.96 18.06 -16.02
C ILE A 283 -1.47 17.06 -14.99
N PHE A 284 -1.14 15.80 -15.14
CA PHE A 284 -1.41 14.74 -14.18
C PHE A 284 -0.16 14.51 -13.32
N MET A 285 -0.37 14.29 -12.03
CA MET A 285 0.66 13.89 -11.07
C MET A 285 0.05 12.90 -10.08
N LYS A 286 0.58 11.69 -10.04
CA LYS A 286 0.18 10.68 -9.05
C LYS A 286 1.41 10.27 -8.25
N TRP A 287 1.33 10.36 -6.91
CA TRP A 287 2.47 10.03 -6.05
C TRP A 287 3.72 10.79 -6.48
N ILE A 288 3.58 12.12 -6.55
CA ILE A 288 4.68 13.03 -6.89
C ILE A 288 4.83 14.03 -5.77
N LEU A 289 3.76 14.74 -5.41
CA LEU A 289 3.85 15.80 -4.41
C LEU A 289 4.22 15.24 -3.04
N HIS A 290 3.85 13.99 -2.73
CA HIS A 290 4.19 13.37 -1.46
C HIS A 290 5.67 13.03 -1.28
N ASP A 291 6.46 12.96 -2.36
CA ASP A 291 7.88 12.60 -2.29
C ASP A 291 8.79 13.79 -1.95
N TRP A 292 8.27 15.01 -2.06
CA TRP A 292 9.06 16.23 -2.00
C TRP A 292 8.63 17.15 -0.86
N SER A 293 9.57 17.97 -0.40
CA SER A 293 9.29 19.03 0.56
C SER A 293 8.36 20.10 -0.02
N ASP A 294 7.73 20.89 0.85
CA ASP A 294 6.79 21.94 0.44
C ASP A 294 7.42 22.95 -0.53
N ASP A 295 8.69 23.34 -0.32
CA ASP A 295 9.42 24.25 -1.21
C ASP A 295 9.62 23.65 -2.62
N HIS A 296 9.96 22.37 -2.69
CA HIS A 296 10.10 21.65 -3.96
C HIS A 296 8.74 21.53 -4.65
N CYS A 297 7.69 21.19 -3.92
CA CYS A 297 6.33 21.13 -4.44
C CYS A 297 5.88 22.49 -5.00
N VAL A 298 6.10 23.59 -4.28
CA VAL A 298 5.77 24.94 -4.79
C VAL A 298 6.58 25.28 -6.04
N LYS A 299 7.87 24.93 -6.09
CA LYS A 299 8.72 25.12 -7.27
C LYS A 299 8.17 24.34 -8.48
N LEU A 300 7.86 23.06 -8.30
CA LEU A 300 7.28 22.20 -9.32
C LEU A 300 5.94 22.74 -9.81
N LEU A 301 5.02 23.04 -8.88
CA LEU A 301 3.69 23.56 -9.20
C LEU A 301 3.76 24.90 -9.95
N LYS A 302 4.75 25.76 -9.67
CA LYS A 302 5.00 26.99 -10.46
C LYS A 302 5.43 26.69 -11.90
N ASN A 303 6.22 25.64 -12.12
CA ASN A 303 6.58 25.20 -13.47
C ASN A 303 5.35 24.65 -14.19
N CYS A 304 4.52 23.85 -13.52
CA CYS A 304 3.25 23.37 -14.05
C CYS A 304 2.31 24.52 -14.40
N HIS A 305 2.17 25.52 -13.52
CA HIS A 305 1.35 26.70 -13.75
C HIS A 305 1.77 27.48 -15.03
N LYS A 306 3.08 27.57 -15.30
CA LYS A 306 3.61 28.19 -16.54
C LYS A 306 3.35 27.34 -17.79
N ALA A 307 3.31 26.02 -17.64
CA ALA A 307 3.09 25.07 -18.72
C ALA A 307 1.61 24.93 -19.13
N LEU A 308 0.69 25.34 -18.27
CA LEU A 308 -0.76 25.30 -18.49
C LEU A 308 -1.31 26.57 -19.19
N PRO A 309 -2.32 26.43 -20.07
CA PRO A 309 -3.12 27.58 -20.54
C PRO A 309 -3.95 28.17 -19.39
N ASP A 310 -4.56 29.34 -19.60
CA ASP A 310 -5.31 30.05 -18.55
C ASP A 310 -6.50 29.26 -17.99
N ASN A 311 -7.10 28.38 -18.78
CA ASN A 311 -8.16 27.46 -18.37
C ASN A 311 -7.65 26.05 -18.03
N GLY A 312 -6.34 25.88 -17.91
CA GLY A 312 -5.70 24.61 -17.60
C GLY A 312 -5.82 24.23 -16.13
N LYS A 313 -5.53 22.97 -15.83
CA LYS A 313 -5.58 22.43 -14.47
C LYS A 313 -4.50 21.39 -14.22
N ILE A 314 -4.19 21.17 -12.95
CA ILE A 314 -3.45 19.98 -12.51
C ILE A 314 -4.44 18.97 -11.95
N ILE A 315 -4.25 17.70 -12.25
CA ILE A 315 -4.96 16.56 -11.68
C ILE A 315 -3.96 15.81 -10.79
N VAL A 316 -4.10 15.96 -9.48
CA VAL A 316 -3.25 15.34 -8.46
C VAL A 316 -3.95 14.12 -7.89
N VAL A 317 -3.23 12.99 -7.79
CA VAL A 317 -3.72 11.76 -7.16
C VAL A 317 -2.81 11.39 -6.00
N GLU A 318 -3.23 11.72 -4.78
CA GLU A 318 -2.44 11.57 -3.54
C GLU A 318 -3.31 11.04 -2.39
N GLY A 319 -2.66 10.57 -1.32
CA GLY A 319 -3.32 10.39 -0.03
C GLY A 319 -3.70 11.74 0.56
N ILE A 320 -4.76 11.78 1.38
CA ILE A 320 -5.04 12.95 2.23
C ILE A 320 -4.88 12.53 3.67
N LEU A 321 -3.94 13.17 4.35
CA LEU A 321 -3.68 12.98 5.76
C LEU A 321 -4.90 13.45 6.57
N PRO A 322 -5.57 12.57 7.33
CA PRO A 322 -6.68 12.99 8.19
C PRO A 322 -6.13 13.86 9.33
N ALA A 323 -6.88 14.92 9.67
CA ALA A 323 -6.46 15.85 10.71
C ALA A 323 -6.37 15.23 12.11
N MET A 324 -7.19 14.20 12.37
CA MET A 324 -7.21 13.48 13.64
C MET A 324 -7.09 11.97 13.38
N PRO A 325 -6.34 11.23 14.22
CA PRO A 325 -6.25 9.79 14.10
C PRO A 325 -7.55 9.10 14.51
N ASP A 326 -7.88 8.02 13.82
CA ASP A 326 -8.89 7.03 14.19
C ASP A 326 -8.36 5.60 13.95
N SER A 327 -9.11 4.59 14.36
CA SER A 327 -8.69 3.19 14.27
C SER A 327 -9.05 2.49 12.95
N SER A 328 -9.60 3.21 11.97
CA SER A 328 -9.97 2.67 10.66
C SER A 328 -8.75 2.27 9.83
N SER A 329 -8.93 1.29 8.94
CA SER A 329 -7.85 0.86 8.04
C SER A 329 -7.41 1.96 7.08
N THR A 330 -8.33 2.83 6.65
CA THR A 330 -8.02 3.98 5.79
C THR A 330 -7.10 4.96 6.49
N THR A 331 -7.42 5.35 7.72
CA THR A 331 -6.56 6.26 8.49
C THR A 331 -5.20 5.64 8.79
N LYS A 332 -5.18 4.37 9.19
CA LYS A 332 -3.93 3.62 9.45
C LYS A 332 -3.01 3.56 8.23
N VAL A 333 -3.54 3.25 7.04
CA VAL A 333 -2.69 3.11 5.85
C VAL A 333 -2.10 4.45 5.40
N ILE A 334 -2.83 5.56 5.58
CA ILE A 334 -2.31 6.89 5.25
C ILE A 334 -1.18 7.29 6.21
N PHE A 335 -1.30 7.02 7.51
CA PHE A 335 -0.18 7.26 8.44
C PHE A 335 1.02 6.34 8.18
N GLN A 336 0.77 5.08 7.78
CA GLN A 336 1.85 4.17 7.38
C GLN A 336 2.57 4.70 6.13
N LEU A 337 1.84 5.24 5.16
CA LEU A 337 2.40 5.86 3.97
C LEU A 337 3.22 7.12 4.33
N ASP A 338 2.74 7.95 5.25
CA ASP A 338 3.46 9.13 5.73
C ASP A 338 4.81 8.76 6.37
N LEU A 339 4.84 7.73 7.23
CA LEU A 339 6.09 7.24 7.81
C LEU A 339 7.00 6.57 6.77
N GLN A 340 6.43 5.96 5.73
CA GLN A 340 7.21 5.50 4.58
C GLN A 340 7.89 6.70 3.90
N MET A 341 7.17 7.81 3.65
CA MET A 341 7.78 9.00 3.05
C MET A 341 8.88 9.58 3.94
N MET A 342 8.65 9.69 5.24
CA MET A 342 9.63 10.16 6.22
C MET A 342 10.93 9.33 6.21
N THR A 343 10.83 8.02 6.00
CA THR A 343 11.99 7.12 6.04
C THR A 343 12.73 7.03 4.71
N GLN A 344 12.03 7.18 3.58
CA GLN A 344 12.59 6.95 2.25
C GLN A 344 12.95 8.24 1.48
N HIS A 345 12.23 9.35 1.70
CA HIS A 345 12.33 10.53 0.84
C HIS A 345 12.69 11.81 1.61
N SER A 346 13.62 12.59 1.07
CA SER A 346 14.06 13.84 1.69
C SER A 346 12.96 14.91 1.66
N GLY A 347 12.30 15.09 2.79
CA GLY A 347 11.21 16.05 2.96
C GLY A 347 9.86 15.59 2.40
N GLY A 348 9.77 14.34 1.95
CA GLY A 348 8.50 13.72 1.57
C GLY A 348 7.57 13.56 2.77
N LYS A 349 6.28 13.75 2.55
CA LYS A 349 5.20 13.61 3.54
C LYS A 349 3.84 13.50 2.87
N GLU A 350 2.91 12.82 3.52
CA GLU A 350 1.50 12.95 3.23
C GLU A 350 1.00 14.31 3.75
N ARG A 351 -0.06 14.84 3.14
CA ARG A 351 -0.55 16.19 3.44
C ARG A 351 -2.04 16.23 3.69
N THR A 352 -2.42 17.13 4.58
CA THR A 352 -3.82 17.49 4.80
C THR A 352 -4.37 18.23 3.57
N GLN A 353 -5.69 18.29 3.45
CA GLN A 353 -6.34 19.08 2.40
C GLN A 353 -5.92 20.57 2.45
N GLN A 354 -5.73 21.12 3.64
CA GLN A 354 -5.32 22.52 3.84
C GLN A 354 -3.88 22.75 3.38
N GLU A 355 -2.98 21.80 3.60
CA GLU A 355 -1.61 21.89 3.07
C GLU A 355 -1.59 21.80 1.54
N PHE A 356 -2.38 20.93 0.91
CA PHE A 356 -2.51 20.93 -0.55
C PHE A 356 -3.06 22.26 -1.10
N LEU A 357 -4.04 22.85 -0.42
CA LEU A 357 -4.56 24.18 -0.80
C LEU A 357 -3.48 25.26 -0.66
N ALA A 358 -2.66 25.21 0.39
CA ALA A 358 -1.54 26.12 0.59
C ALA A 358 -0.48 25.96 -0.51
N LEU A 359 -0.14 24.73 -0.91
CA LEU A 359 0.76 24.46 -2.03
C LEU A 359 0.22 25.02 -3.35
N ALA A 360 -1.06 24.76 -3.66
CA ALA A 360 -1.70 25.23 -4.88
C ALA A 360 -1.70 26.77 -4.95
N THR A 361 -2.18 27.43 -3.89
CA THR A 361 -2.26 28.90 -3.83
C THR A 361 -0.87 29.56 -3.82
N GLY A 362 0.11 28.98 -3.11
CA GLY A 362 1.51 29.43 -3.12
C GLY A 362 2.21 29.32 -4.49
N ALA A 363 1.68 28.48 -5.38
CA ALA A 363 2.17 28.31 -6.75
C ALA A 363 1.40 29.13 -7.80
N GLY A 364 0.34 29.85 -7.40
CA GLY A 364 -0.45 30.72 -8.26
C GLY A 364 -1.78 30.14 -8.74
N PHE A 365 -2.18 28.95 -8.29
CA PHE A 365 -3.50 28.38 -8.56
C PHE A 365 -4.58 29.05 -7.69
N SER A 366 -5.79 29.15 -8.22
CA SER A 366 -6.92 29.79 -7.53
C SER A 366 -7.51 28.94 -6.39
N GLY A 367 -7.30 27.62 -6.43
CA GLY A 367 -7.74 26.70 -5.37
C GLY A 367 -7.67 25.23 -5.79
N ILE A 368 -8.25 24.37 -4.96
CA ILE A 368 -8.33 22.92 -5.18
C ILE A 368 -9.79 22.43 -5.09
N ARG A 369 -10.14 21.40 -5.86
CA ARG A 369 -11.41 20.66 -5.73
C ARG A 369 -11.13 19.17 -5.58
N LEU A 370 -11.71 18.55 -4.55
CA LEU A 370 -11.70 17.09 -4.38
C LEU A 370 -12.81 16.49 -5.24
N GLU A 371 -12.45 15.62 -6.17
CA GLU A 371 -13.37 15.08 -7.18
C GLU A 371 -13.95 13.74 -6.79
N CYS A 372 -13.07 12.80 -6.44
CA CYS A 372 -13.45 11.49 -5.95
C CYS A 372 -12.32 10.86 -5.12
N SER A 373 -12.65 9.83 -4.36
CA SER A 373 -11.68 8.99 -3.66
C SER A 373 -11.78 7.54 -4.13
N VAL A 374 -10.65 6.94 -4.47
CA VAL A 374 -10.54 5.54 -4.88
C VAL A 374 -9.31 4.92 -4.23
N CYS A 375 -9.46 3.75 -3.60
CA CYS A 375 -8.33 3.04 -2.98
C CYS A 375 -7.52 3.90 -1.98
N ASN A 376 -8.21 4.72 -1.16
CA ASN A 376 -7.60 5.68 -0.23
C ASN A 376 -6.81 6.82 -0.89
N MET A 377 -6.86 6.94 -2.21
CA MET A 377 -6.29 8.05 -2.98
C MET A 377 -7.40 9.04 -3.34
N TRP A 378 -7.12 10.32 -3.25
CA TRP A 378 -8.00 11.39 -3.70
C TRP A 378 -7.56 11.91 -5.06
N VAL A 379 -8.51 12.05 -5.97
CA VAL A 379 -8.34 12.83 -7.20
C VAL A 379 -8.67 14.28 -6.87
N MET A 380 -7.69 15.15 -7.04
CA MET A 380 -7.77 16.58 -6.72
C MET A 380 -7.45 17.39 -7.96
N GLU A 381 -8.26 18.39 -8.27
CA GLU A 381 -8.00 19.32 -9.35
C GLU A 381 -7.51 20.66 -8.79
N PHE A 382 -6.36 21.15 -9.27
CA PHE A 382 -5.86 22.49 -8.96
C PHE A 382 -6.14 23.38 -10.18
N TYR A 383 -6.93 24.44 -10.00
CA TYR A 383 -7.35 25.31 -11.11
C TYR A 383 -6.48 26.53 -11.20
N LYS A 384 -6.08 26.86 -12.42
CA LYS A 384 -5.39 28.11 -12.70
C LYS A 384 -6.32 29.31 -12.51
#